data_AF-A0A4W5PVI9-F1
#
_entry.id   AF-A0A4W5PVI9-F1
#
_cell.length_a   1.000
_cell.length_b   1.000
_cell.length_c   1.000
_cell.angle_alpha   90.00
_cell.angle_beta   90.00
_cell.angle_gamma   90.00
#
_symmetry.space_group_name_H-M   'P 1'
#
loop_
_entity.id
_entity.type
_entity.pdbx_description
1 polymer ?
#
loop_
_entity_poly.entity_id
_entity_poly.type
_entity_poly.pdbx_seq_one_letter_code
_entity_poly.pdbx_strand_id
1 'polypeptide(L)'
;LLKMSSFPIYVMFLSLVFLAELVAGISGFVFRHEIKGTFQRTFSEAVKNYNSQDERSLAVDNVQRSLKCCGVLNYTSWLSSIWFPNNGIPPSCCANTHTDRQTHTVHTDKHTHLSCLLQGCYELV
;
A
#
# COMPACT_ATOMS: atom_id res chain seq x y z
N LEU A 1 -10.37 -2.32 48.85
CA LEU A 1 -10.81 -3.72 48.64
C LEU A 1 -11.24 -3.99 47.20
N LEU A 2 -12.09 -3.18 46.56
CA LEU A 2 -12.45 -3.34 45.13
C LEU A 2 -11.26 -3.15 44.14
N LYS A 3 -10.26 -2.34 44.49
CA LYS A 3 -9.08 -2.05 43.65
C LYS A 3 -8.09 -3.22 43.51
N MET A 4 -8.09 -4.18 44.44
CA MET A 4 -7.14 -5.31 44.47
C MET A 4 -7.58 -6.45 43.53
N SER A 5 -8.87 -6.55 43.21
CA SER A 5 -9.47 -7.63 42.40
C SER A 5 -9.34 -7.42 40.88
N SER A 6 -9.15 -6.17 40.40
CA SER A 6 -9.10 -5.86 38.97
C SER A 6 -7.71 -6.07 38.33
N PHE A 7 -6.63 -5.97 39.10
CA PHE A 7 -5.26 -6.13 38.61
C PHE A 7 -4.97 -7.54 38.03
N PRO A 8 -5.35 -8.67 38.67
CA PRO A 8 -5.05 -10.00 38.11
C PRO A 8 -5.76 -10.26 36.77
N ILE A 9 -6.99 -9.78 36.59
CA ILE A 9 -7.75 -9.93 35.33
C ILE A 9 -7.10 -9.13 34.20
N TYR A 10 -6.65 -7.91 34.50
CA TYR A 10 -5.95 -7.07 33.55
C TYR A 10 -4.62 -7.70 33.11
N VAL A 11 -3.81 -8.18 34.06
CA VAL A 11 -2.53 -8.85 33.76
C VAL A 11 -2.75 -10.14 32.96
N MET A 12 -3.78 -10.93 33.30
CA MET A 12 -4.14 -12.14 32.55
C MET A 12 -4.53 -11.80 31.10
N PHE A 13 -5.38 -10.78 30.91
CA PHE A 13 -5.79 -10.35 29.58
C PHE A 13 -4.62 -9.83 28.74
N LEU A 14 -3.76 -8.97 29.32
CA LEU A 14 -2.56 -8.50 28.65
C LEU A 14 -1.59 -9.62 28.28
N SER A 15 -1.42 -10.61 29.17
CA SER A 15 -0.58 -11.78 28.88
C SER A 15 -1.12 -12.58 27.70
N LEU A 16 -2.45 -12.74 27.61
CA LEU A 16 -3.09 -13.43 26.50
C LEU A 16 -2.94 -12.66 25.18
N VAL A 17 -3.12 -11.34 25.20
CA VAL A 17 -2.87 -10.48 24.03
C VAL A 17 -1.41 -10.57 23.59
N PHE A 18 -0.46 -10.51 24.52
CA PHE A 18 0.96 -10.63 24.22
C PHE A 18 1.31 -11.98 23.56
N LEU A 19 0.78 -13.09 24.09
CA LEU A 19 0.96 -14.40 23.48
C LEU A 19 0.34 -14.47 22.07
N ALA A 20 -0.84 -13.87 21.88
CA ALA A 20 -1.48 -13.80 20.57
C ALA A 20 -0.65 -12.97 19.56
N GLU A 21 -0.11 -11.82 19.98
CA GLU A 21 0.78 -11.00 19.17
C GLU A 21 2.08 -11.73 18.80
N LEU A 22 2.65 -12.51 19.74
CA LEU A 22 3.83 -13.33 19.48
C LEU A 22 3.54 -14.39 18.42
N VAL A 23 2.43 -15.12 18.55
CA VAL A 23 2.01 -16.12 17.55
C VAL A 23 1.73 -15.46 16.20
N ALA A 24 1.06 -14.31 16.17
CA ALA A 24 0.80 -13.55 14.94
C ALA A 24 2.11 -13.08 14.27
N GLY A 25 3.09 -12.61 15.06
CA GLY A 25 4.39 -12.17 14.56
C GLY A 25 5.20 -13.30 13.95
N ILE A 26 5.28 -14.46 14.62
CA ILE A 26 5.95 -15.65 14.07
C ILE A 26 5.24 -16.12 12.80
N SER A 27 3.91 -16.18 12.82
CA SER A 27 3.11 -16.59 11.65
C SER A 27 3.33 -15.66 10.47
N GLY A 28 3.32 -14.34 10.70
CA GLY A 28 3.60 -13.34 9.67
C GLY A 28 4.99 -13.50 9.05
N PHE A 29 6.01 -13.81 9.86
CA PHE A 29 7.35 -14.07 9.36
C PHE A 29 7.45 -15.34 8.51
N VAL A 30 6.81 -16.43 8.95
CA VAL A 30 6.78 -17.72 8.23
C VAL A 30 6.03 -17.59 6.90
N PHE A 31 4.87 -16.92 6.90
CA PHE A 31 4.01 -16.79 5.72
C PHE A 31 4.26 -15.51 4.90
N ARG A 32 5.39 -14.81 5.11
CA ARG A 32 5.70 -13.55 4.42
C ARG A 32 5.60 -13.64 2.90
N HIS A 33 6.08 -14.75 2.32
CA HIS A 33 6.10 -14.95 0.87
C HIS A 33 4.69 -15.16 0.30
N GLU A 34 3.84 -15.87 1.04
CA GLU A 34 2.43 -16.09 0.66
C GLU A 34 1.62 -14.78 0.76
N ILE A 35 1.88 -13.97 1.79
CA ILE A 35 1.30 -12.63 1.93
C ILE A 35 1.70 -11.76 0.74
N LYS A 36 2.99 -11.71 0.40
CA LYS A 36 3.51 -10.93 -0.74
C LYS A 36 2.91 -11.40 -2.07
N GLY A 37 2.83 -12.72 -2.29
CA GLY A 37 2.23 -13.30 -3.49
C GLY A 37 0.73 -13.03 -3.61
N THR A 38 0.00 -13.09 -2.49
CA THR A 38 -1.43 -12.75 -2.44
C THR A 38 -1.64 -11.27 -2.73
N PHE A 39 -0.84 -10.40 -2.10
CA PHE A 39 -0.88 -8.95 -2.35
C PHE A 39 -0.62 -8.65 -3.82
N GLN A 40 0.40 -9.25 -4.44
CA GLN A 40 0.69 -9.07 -5.86
C GLN A 40 -0.52 -9.37 -6.75
N ARG A 41 -1.19 -10.50 -6.51
CA ARG A 41 -2.33 -10.95 -7.32
C ARG A 41 -3.54 -10.03 -7.14
N THR A 42 -3.96 -9.80 -5.89
CA THR A 42 -5.15 -8.99 -5.58
C THR A 42 -4.95 -7.52 -5.97
N PHE A 43 -3.77 -6.97 -5.71
CA PHE A 43 -3.44 -5.60 -6.08
C PHE A 43 -3.31 -5.45 -7.60
N SER A 44 -2.75 -6.44 -8.31
CA SER A 44 -2.70 -6.42 -9.77
C SER A 44 -4.08 -6.45 -10.40
N GLU A 45 -5.01 -7.22 -9.85
CA GLU A 45 -6.40 -7.22 -10.32
C GLU A 45 -7.09 -5.88 -10.05
N ALA A 46 -6.84 -5.28 -8.87
CA ALA A 46 -7.39 -3.98 -8.51
C ALA A 46 -6.86 -2.86 -9.42
N VAL A 47 -5.54 -2.84 -9.72
CA VAL A 47 -4.94 -1.87 -10.65
C VAL A 47 -5.48 -2.07 -12.07
N LYS A 48 -5.63 -3.32 -12.53
CA LYS A 48 -6.12 -3.62 -13.89
C LYS A 48 -7.56 -3.13 -14.11
N ASN A 49 -8.42 -3.28 -13.09
CA ASN A 49 -9.83 -2.94 -13.14
C ASN A 49 -10.16 -1.55 -12.54
N TYR A 50 -9.13 -0.75 -12.24
CA TYR A 50 -9.30 0.58 -11.66
C TYR A 50 -10.19 1.47 -12.53
N ASN A 51 -11.15 2.15 -11.92
CA ASN A 51 -12.12 3.01 -12.60
C ASN A 51 -12.42 4.34 -11.88
N SER A 52 -11.66 4.65 -10.82
CA SER A 52 -11.77 5.83 -9.95
C SER A 52 -13.09 6.04 -9.20
N GLN A 53 -14.06 5.12 -9.32
CA GLN A 53 -15.42 5.31 -8.80
C GLN A 53 -15.76 4.33 -7.68
N ASP A 54 -15.12 3.17 -7.64
CA ASP A 54 -15.42 2.12 -6.69
C ASP A 54 -14.47 2.07 -5.48
N GLU A 55 -14.90 1.36 -4.43
CA GLU A 55 -14.11 1.14 -3.21
C GLU A 55 -12.76 0.47 -3.49
N ARG A 56 -12.68 -0.38 -4.53
CA ARG A 56 -11.41 -1.00 -4.94
C ARG A 56 -10.44 0.04 -5.48
N SER A 57 -10.91 1.00 -6.29
CA SER A 57 -10.09 2.12 -6.76
C SER A 57 -9.63 3.00 -5.61
N LEU A 58 -10.50 3.27 -4.63
CA LEU A 58 -10.12 4.00 -3.41
C LEU A 58 -9.04 3.25 -2.61
N ALA A 59 -9.15 1.92 -2.50
CA ALA A 59 -8.12 1.10 -1.86
C ALA A 59 -6.78 1.17 -2.60
N VAL A 60 -6.79 1.14 -3.94
CA VAL A 60 -5.57 1.33 -4.76
C VAL A 60 -4.93 2.68 -4.47
N ASP A 61 -5.71 3.75 -4.47
CA ASP A 61 -5.22 5.10 -4.18
C ASP A 61 -4.64 5.22 -2.76
N ASN A 62 -5.30 4.60 -1.78
CA ASN A 62 -4.84 4.61 -0.38
C ASN A 62 -3.52 3.86 -0.21
N VAL A 63 -3.38 2.69 -0.84
CA VAL A 63 -2.12 1.92 -0.84
C VAL A 63 -0.99 2.76 -1.45
N GLN A 64 -1.22 3.35 -2.63
CA GLN A 64 -0.21 4.15 -3.32
C GLN A 64 0.21 5.40 -2.54
N ARG A 65 -0.75 6.10 -1.92
CA ARG A 65 -0.47 7.29 -1.09
C ARG A 65 0.21 6.95 0.24
N SER A 66 -0.14 5.82 0.85
CA SER A 66 0.37 5.41 2.17
C SER A 66 1.77 4.82 2.07
N LEU A 67 1.98 3.94 1.09
CA LEU A 67 3.28 3.30 0.86
C LEU A 67 4.22 4.15 0.03
N LYS A 68 3.75 5.26 -0.56
CA LYS A 68 4.54 6.06 -1.50
C LYS A 68 5.09 5.14 -2.61
N CYS A 69 4.18 4.61 -3.42
CA CYS A 69 4.49 3.75 -4.56
C CYS A 69 3.54 3.99 -5.73
N CYS A 70 3.88 3.46 -6.91
CA CYS A 70 3.03 3.50 -8.10
C CYS A 70 2.99 2.16 -8.84
N GLY A 71 1.78 1.67 -9.08
CA GLY A 71 1.56 0.39 -9.75
C GLY A 71 1.98 -0.81 -8.89
N VAL A 72 1.91 -2.01 -9.47
CA VAL A 72 2.19 -3.25 -8.75
C VAL A 72 3.70 -3.44 -8.59
N LEU A 73 4.41 -3.57 -9.71
CA LEU A 73 5.87 -3.71 -9.77
C LEU A 73 6.56 -2.39 -10.09
N ASN A 74 5.89 -1.54 -10.87
CA ASN A 74 6.37 -0.23 -11.31
C ASN A 74 5.19 0.56 -11.91
N TYR A 75 5.37 1.85 -12.22
CA TYR A 75 4.36 2.69 -12.88
C TYR A 75 3.83 2.10 -14.19
N THR A 76 4.65 1.30 -14.90
CA THR A 76 4.27 0.61 -16.13
C THR A 76 3.13 -0.39 -15.96
N SER A 77 2.83 -0.82 -14.72
CA SER A 77 1.66 -1.68 -14.45
C SER A 77 0.35 -1.04 -14.91
N TRP A 78 0.28 0.31 -14.93
CA TRP A 78 -0.86 1.05 -15.42
C TRP A 78 -1.12 0.88 -16.92
N LEU A 79 -0.10 0.61 -17.74
CA LEU A 79 -0.27 0.41 -19.19
C LEU A 79 -1.27 -0.72 -19.53
N SER A 80 -1.46 -1.66 -18.60
CA SER A 80 -2.40 -2.79 -18.75
C SER A 80 -3.80 -2.55 -18.18
N SER A 81 -4.04 -1.39 -17.54
CA SER A 81 -5.33 -1.08 -16.92
C SER A 81 -6.32 -0.48 -17.89
N ILE A 82 -7.61 -0.64 -17.60
CA ILE A 82 -8.69 -0.01 -18.35
C ILE A 82 -8.70 1.52 -18.25
N TRP A 83 -8.03 2.06 -17.23
CA TRP A 83 -7.98 3.50 -16.92
C TRP A 83 -6.98 4.26 -17.78
N PHE A 84 -5.81 3.65 -18.04
CA PHE A 84 -4.65 4.32 -18.61
C PHE A 84 -4.84 4.93 -20.00
N PRO A 85 -5.54 4.29 -20.97
CA PRO A 85 -5.68 4.85 -22.32
C PRO A 85 -6.35 6.23 -22.36
N ASN A 86 -7.26 6.52 -21.43
CA ASN A 86 -8.02 7.78 -21.42
C ASN A 86 -7.53 8.79 -20.39
N ASN A 87 -6.89 8.32 -19.30
CA ASN A 87 -6.56 9.16 -18.14
C ASN A 87 -5.08 9.13 -17.77
N GLY A 88 -4.28 8.24 -18.38
CA GLY A 88 -2.88 8.04 -18.03
C GLY A 88 -2.70 7.42 -16.63
N ILE A 89 -1.64 7.85 -15.95
CA ILE A 89 -1.31 7.41 -14.58
C ILE A 89 -2.20 8.18 -13.59
N PRO A 90 -2.81 7.53 -12.59
CA PRO A 90 -3.71 8.24 -11.67
C PRO A 90 -2.98 9.23 -10.76
N PRO A 91 -3.69 10.23 -10.22
CA PRO A 91 -3.11 11.23 -9.31
C PRO A 91 -2.54 10.67 -8.00
N SER A 92 -2.94 9.46 -7.60
CA SER A 92 -2.39 8.77 -6.43
C SER A 92 -0.91 8.40 -6.58
N CYS A 93 -0.38 8.32 -7.81
CA CYS A 93 1.02 8.04 -8.12
C CYS A 93 1.92 9.27 -8.23
N CYS A 94 1.36 10.45 -8.52
CA CYS A 94 2.14 11.65 -8.84
C CYS A 94 1.54 12.86 -8.14
N ALA A 95 2.35 13.51 -7.29
CA ALA A 95 1.99 14.75 -6.63
C ALA A 95 2.60 15.95 -7.35
N ASN A 96 1.84 17.03 -7.46
CA ASN A 96 2.35 18.32 -7.89
C ASN A 96 3.02 19.02 -6.70
N THR A 97 4.22 18.59 -6.29
CA THR A 97 4.98 19.29 -5.26
C THR A 97 6.49 19.19 -5.49
N HIS A 98 7.12 20.35 -5.37
CA HIS A 98 8.54 20.69 -5.54
C HIS A 98 9.49 20.05 -4.49
N THR A 99 9.14 18.94 -3.87
CA THR A 99 9.82 18.48 -2.66
C THR A 99 9.93 16.97 -2.55
N ASP A 100 11.18 16.59 -2.34
CA ASP A 100 11.69 15.37 -1.73
C ASP A 100 12.16 14.22 -2.63
N ARG A 101 13.27 13.67 -2.17
CA ARG A 101 14.39 13.10 -2.89
C ARG A 101 14.18 11.61 -3.09
N GLN A 102 13.48 11.24 -4.16
CA GLN A 102 13.63 9.97 -4.89
C GLN A 102 12.90 10.01 -6.24
N THR A 103 12.92 11.17 -6.89
CA THR A 103 12.23 11.39 -8.16
C THR A 103 13.19 11.16 -9.33
N HIS A 104 12.89 10.18 -10.17
CA HIS A 104 13.42 10.20 -11.53
C HIS A 104 12.51 11.12 -12.35
N THR A 105 13.07 12.24 -12.81
CA THR A 105 12.40 13.19 -13.67
C THR A 105 12.00 12.51 -14.98
N VAL A 106 10.70 12.27 -15.16
CA VAL A 106 10.16 11.98 -16.49
C VAL A 106 10.02 13.33 -17.19
N HIS A 107 10.90 13.62 -18.14
CA HIS A 107 10.75 14.78 -19.02
C HIS A 107 9.54 14.54 -19.93
N THR A 108 8.36 14.99 -19.50
CA THR A 108 7.24 15.22 -20.41
C THR A 108 7.36 16.64 -20.94
N ASP A 109 7.37 16.78 -22.27
CA ASP A 109 7.48 18.03 -22.99
C ASP A 109 6.20 18.86 -22.80
N LYS A 110 6.10 19.54 -21.65
CA LYS A 110 5.23 20.68 -21.29
C LYS A 110 5.40 20.98 -19.79
N HIS A 111 6.26 21.94 -19.48
CA HIS A 111 6.31 22.81 -18.29
C HIS A 111 5.52 22.42 -17.00
N THR A 112 5.62 21.17 -16.53
CA THR A 112 5.20 20.80 -15.16
C THR A 112 6.13 19.68 -14.70
N HIS A 113 7.01 19.96 -13.74
CA HIS A 113 7.86 18.94 -13.11
C HIS A 113 6.97 17.96 -12.33
N LEU A 114 6.52 16.89 -12.98
CA LEU A 114 5.70 15.85 -12.35
C LEU A 114 6.63 14.85 -11.65
N SER A 115 6.69 14.92 -10.32
CA SER A 115 7.43 13.97 -9.50
C SER A 115 6.60 12.70 -9.30
N CYS A 116 6.63 11.80 -10.27
CA CYS A 116 5.98 10.50 -10.17
C CYS A 116 6.86 9.50 -9.42
N LEU A 117 6.21 8.65 -8.63
CA LEU A 117 6.88 7.53 -7.99
C LEU A 117 7.08 6.40 -8.99
N LEU A 118 8.32 5.91 -9.13
CA LEU A 118 8.63 4.79 -10.03
C LEU A 118 8.63 3.43 -9.31
N GLN A 119 8.70 3.41 -7.99
CA GLN A 119 8.74 2.17 -7.21
C GLN A 119 7.34 1.52 -7.16
N GLY A 120 7.25 0.23 -7.46
CA GLY A 120 6.01 -0.55 -7.28
C GLY A 120 5.68 -0.85 -5.82
N CYS A 121 4.40 -1.05 -5.53
CA CYS A 121 3.94 -1.33 -4.17
C CYS A 121 4.30 -2.74 -3.67
N TYR A 122 4.59 -3.69 -4.56
CA TYR A 122 4.92 -5.07 -4.21
C TYR A 122 6.17 -5.21 -3.33
N GLU A 123 7.20 -4.40 -3.55
CA GLU A 123 8.45 -4.49 -2.78
C GLU A 123 8.38 -3.85 -1.39
N LEU A 124 7.25 -3.19 -1.07
CA LEU A 124 7.04 -2.48 0.19
C LEU A 124 6.12 -3.25 1.16
N VAL A 125 5.68 -4.44 0.76
CA VAL A 125 4.84 -5.38 1.54
C VAL A 125 5.64 -6.64 1.87
#